data_AF-A0A2A4Y0G7-F1
#
_entry.id   AF-A0A2A4Y0G7-F1
#
_cell.length_a   1.000
_cell.length_b   1.000
_cell.length_c   1.000
_cell.angle_alpha   90.00
_cell.angle_beta   90.00
_cell.angle_gamma   90.00
#
_symmetry.space_group_name_H-M   'P 1'
#
loop_
_entity.id
_entity.type
_entity.pdbx_description
1 polymer ?
#
loop_
_entity_poly.entity_id
_entity_poly.type
_entity_poly.pdbx_seq_one_letter_code
_entity_poly.pdbx_strand_id
1 'polypeptide(L)'
;MPEKKIPDRFQSSKKAIKAAQVAFDTSDEISKKIRLTACQAGISASDQIRVILGLAVTSKPKRARLTVSFSDEDYKMLAESFGMKRIDKLKIKHKVAEKLFEFDSKLK
;
A
#
# COMPACT_ATOMS: atom_id res chain seq x y z
N MET A 1 22.06 -47.03 1.08
CA MET A 1 21.36 -45.82 0.60
C MET A 1 22.04 -44.62 1.26
N PRO A 2 22.75 -43.73 0.54
CA PRO A 2 23.49 -42.65 1.19
C PRO A 2 22.58 -41.48 1.57
N GLU A 3 22.70 -41.01 2.82
CA GLU A 3 22.01 -39.83 3.34
C GLU A 3 22.46 -38.57 2.59
N LYS A 4 21.50 -37.91 1.90
CA LYS A 4 21.74 -36.61 1.25
C LYS A 4 21.96 -35.53 2.31
N LYS A 5 23.23 -35.20 2.57
CA LYS A 5 23.61 -34.02 3.38
C LYS A 5 23.20 -32.74 2.65
N ILE A 6 22.33 -31.97 3.28
CA ILE A 6 21.86 -30.68 2.79
C ILE A 6 23.01 -29.66 2.88
N PRO A 7 23.29 -28.83 1.85
CA PRO A 7 24.45 -27.92 1.82
C PRO A 7 24.41 -26.81 2.89
N ASP A 8 25.58 -26.43 3.42
CA ASP A 8 25.77 -25.43 4.49
C ASP A 8 25.13 -24.06 4.24
N ARG A 9 24.93 -23.67 2.96
CA ARG A 9 24.25 -22.41 2.58
C ARG A 9 22.79 -22.35 3.04
N PHE A 10 22.19 -23.48 3.40
CA PHE A 10 20.82 -23.56 3.92
C PHE A 10 20.76 -23.63 5.46
N GLN A 11 21.89 -23.55 6.17
CA GLN A 11 21.88 -23.57 7.65
C GLN A 11 21.45 -22.22 8.25
N SER A 12 21.73 -21.10 7.60
CA SER A 12 21.27 -19.77 8.00
C SER A 12 19.74 -19.60 7.93
N SER A 13 19.04 -20.49 7.21
CA SER A 13 17.58 -20.60 7.22
C SER A 13 16.99 -21.34 8.44
N LYS A 14 17.81 -21.90 9.34
CA LYS A 14 17.32 -22.61 10.54
C LYS A 14 16.82 -21.68 11.65
N LYS A 15 17.20 -20.39 11.65
CA LYS A 15 16.74 -19.39 12.64
C LYS A 15 15.47 -18.65 12.26
N ALA A 16 14.76 -19.09 11.22
CA ALA A 16 13.35 -18.74 11.06
C ALA A 16 12.53 -19.76 11.84
N ILE A 17 12.34 -19.54 13.15
CA ILE A 17 11.25 -20.19 13.89
C ILE A 17 9.98 -19.79 13.14
N LYS A 18 9.50 -20.67 12.27
CA LYS A 18 8.31 -20.42 11.46
C LYS A 18 7.16 -20.24 12.45
N ALA A 19 6.72 -19.00 12.64
CA ALA A 19 5.54 -18.71 13.42
C ALA A 19 4.38 -19.52 12.82
N ALA A 20 3.70 -20.31 13.66
CA ALA A 20 2.51 -21.02 13.24
C ALA A 20 1.49 -20.00 12.70
N GLN A 21 1.05 -20.17 11.45
CA GLN A 21 0.02 -19.32 10.89
C GLN A 21 -1.32 -19.76 11.50
N VAL A 22 -1.94 -18.87 12.25
CA VAL A 22 -3.25 -19.11 12.86
C VAL A 22 -4.32 -18.46 11.97
N ALA A 23 -5.26 -19.26 11.50
CA ALA A 23 -6.46 -18.76 10.82
C ALA A 23 -7.53 -18.44 11.88
N PHE A 24 -8.20 -17.30 11.73
CA PHE A 24 -9.31 -16.89 12.59
C PHE A 24 -10.57 -16.77 11.75
N ASP A 25 -11.63 -17.47 12.14
CA ASP A 25 -12.97 -17.21 11.61
C ASP A 25 -13.51 -15.95 12.28
N THR A 26 -13.57 -14.87 11.49
CA THR A 26 -14.07 -13.57 11.94
C THR A 26 -15.24 -13.16 11.08
N SER A 27 -16.16 -12.35 11.62
CA SER A 27 -17.20 -11.74 10.80
C SER A 27 -16.59 -10.81 9.76
N ASP A 28 -17.25 -10.69 8.61
CA ASP A 28 -16.80 -9.82 7.51
C ASP A 28 -16.60 -8.37 7.94
N GLU A 29 -17.40 -7.89 8.90
CA GLU A 29 -17.28 -6.53 9.43
C GLU A 29 -15.97 -6.31 10.17
N ILE A 30 -15.55 -7.27 11.01
CA ILE A 30 -14.29 -7.19 11.76
C ILE A 30 -13.12 -7.22 10.79
N SER A 31 -13.15 -8.16 9.84
CA SER A 31 -12.15 -8.27 8.78
C SER A 31 -12.03 -6.98 7.96
N LYS A 32 -13.15 -6.35 7.60
CA LYS A 32 -13.16 -5.06 6.89
C LYS A 32 -12.59 -3.93 7.75
N LYS A 33 -13.00 -3.83 9.03
CA LYS A 33 -12.50 -2.80 9.96
C LYS A 33 -10.99 -2.90 10.16
N ILE A 34 -10.46 -4.11 10.41
CA ILE A 34 -9.01 -4.33 10.58
C ILE A 34 -8.24 -3.89 9.32
N ARG A 35 -8.72 -4.25 8.13
CA ARG A 35 -8.07 -3.83 6.87
C ARG A 35 -8.11 -2.32 6.68
N LEU A 36 -9.22 -1.66 7.03
CA LEU A 36 -9.36 -0.22 6.90
C LEU A 36 -8.43 0.52 7.86
N THR A 37 -8.38 0.11 9.13
CA THR A 37 -7.46 0.67 10.13
C THR A 37 -6.00 0.43 9.74
N ALA A 38 -5.67 -0.77 9.27
CA ALA A 38 -4.33 -1.09 8.79
C ALA A 38 -3.93 -0.19 7.60
N CYS A 39 -4.85 0.04 6.66
CA CYS A 39 -4.64 0.92 5.51
C CYS A 39 -4.37 2.36 5.96
N GLN A 40 -5.17 2.89 6.90
CA GLN A 40 -4.98 4.23 7.47
C GLN A 40 -3.65 4.38 8.20
N ALA A 41 -3.24 3.37 8.96
CA ALA A 41 -1.96 3.34 9.66
C ALA A 41 -0.75 3.04 8.73
N GLY A 42 -1.00 2.72 7.46
CA GLY A 42 0.02 2.36 6.49
C GLY A 42 0.73 1.04 6.81
N ILE A 43 0.14 0.17 7.63
CA ILE A 43 0.68 -1.13 8.02
C ILE A 43 -0.11 -2.28 7.40
N SER A 44 0.42 -3.50 7.45
CA SER A 44 -0.30 -4.67 6.96
C SER A 44 -1.44 -5.06 7.91
N ALA A 45 -2.46 -5.76 7.41
CA ALA A 45 -3.54 -6.28 8.28
C ALA A 45 -3.00 -7.24 9.36
N SER A 46 -1.97 -8.03 9.05
CA SER A 46 -1.29 -8.90 10.02
C SER A 46 -0.56 -8.10 11.11
N ASP A 47 0.07 -6.99 10.73
CA ASP A 47 0.69 -6.09 11.71
C ASP A 47 -0.36 -5.35 12.54
N GLN A 48 -1.50 -4.96 11.95
CA GLN A 48 -2.62 -4.41 12.71
C GLN A 48 -3.14 -5.41 13.75
N ILE A 49 -3.23 -6.71 13.41
CA ILE A 49 -3.56 -7.76 14.37
C ILE A 49 -2.51 -7.83 15.49
N ARG A 50 -1.21 -7.72 15.16
CA ARG A 50 -0.15 -7.64 16.16
C ARG A 50 -0.29 -6.42 17.06
N VAL A 51 -0.62 -5.24 16.52
CA VAL A 51 -0.89 -4.03 17.31
C VAL A 51 -2.05 -4.26 18.29
N ILE A 52 -3.16 -4.85 17.82
CA ILE A 52 -4.33 -5.15 18.66
C ILE A 52 -3.94 -6.10 19.80
N LEU A 53 -3.04 -7.06 19.54
CA LEU A 53 -2.53 -8.01 20.52
C LEU A 53 -1.36 -7.47 21.37
N GLY A 54 -0.97 -6.20 21.20
CA GLY A 54 0.15 -5.59 21.94
C GLY A 54 1.53 -6.14 21.58
N LEU A 55 1.66 -6.79 20.42
CA LEU A 55 2.92 -7.36 19.93
C LEU A 55 3.75 -6.34 19.15
N ALA A 56 5.07 -6.49 19.18
CA ALA A 56 5.98 -5.63 18.43
C ALA A 56 5.76 -5.76 16.91
N VAL A 57 5.62 -4.62 16.23
CA VAL A 57 5.49 -4.54 14.76
C VAL A 57 6.82 -4.15 14.15
N THR A 58 7.33 -4.98 13.25
CA THR A 58 8.61 -4.75 12.56
C THR A 58 8.46 -3.89 11.30
N SER A 59 7.24 -3.83 10.75
CA SER A 59 6.96 -3.18 9.47
C SER A 59 6.88 -1.67 9.61
N LYS A 60 7.79 -0.95 8.93
CA LYS A 60 7.67 0.50 8.77
C LYS A 60 6.44 0.83 7.92
N PRO A 61 5.70 1.92 8.22
CA PRO A 61 4.56 2.33 7.41
C PRO A 61 4.94 2.42 5.93
N LYS A 62 4.22 1.68 5.07
CA LYS A 62 4.42 1.74 3.62
C LYS A 62 3.95 3.12 3.15
N ARG A 63 4.86 3.91 2.58
CA ARG A 63 4.52 5.23 2.02
C ARG A 63 3.39 5.05 1.00
N ALA A 64 2.27 5.72 1.22
CA ALA A 64 1.19 5.79 0.25
C ALA A 64 1.72 6.48 -1.02
N ARG A 65 1.85 5.72 -2.11
CA ARG A 65 2.22 6.26 -3.43
C ARG A 65 0.95 6.25 -4.28
N LEU A 66 0.42 7.43 -4.57
CA LEU A 66 -0.63 7.59 -5.57
C LEU A 66 0.06 7.83 -6.91
N THR A 67 0.24 6.77 -7.70
CA THR A 67 0.73 6.87 -9.08
C THR A 67 -0.45 6.71 -10.03
N VAL A 68 -0.66 7.71 -10.88
CA VAL A 68 -1.64 7.64 -11.96
C VAL A 68 -0.89 7.82 -13.27
N SER A 69 -1.14 6.91 -14.20
CA SER A 69 -0.63 7.01 -15.57
C SER A 69 -1.68 7.71 -16.43
N PHE A 70 -1.27 8.73 -17.18
CA PHE A 70 -2.12 9.44 -18.12
C PHE A 70 -1.67 9.13 -19.54
N SER A 71 -2.62 8.76 -20.40
CA SER A 71 -2.44 8.63 -21.85
C SER A 71 -2.43 10.01 -22.53
N ASP A 72 -2.02 10.08 -23.80
CA ASP A 72 -2.05 11.35 -24.55
C ASP A 72 -3.49 11.86 -24.79
N GLU A 73 -4.49 10.99 -24.81
CA GLU A 73 -5.91 11.37 -24.84
C GLU A 73 -6.35 11.99 -23.52
N ASP A 74 -5.91 11.45 -22.39
CA ASP A 74 -6.18 12.04 -21.07
C ASP A 74 -5.63 13.45 -20.96
N TYR A 75 -4.43 13.70 -21.51
CA TYR A 75 -3.87 15.06 -21.54
C TYR A 75 -4.70 16.02 -22.41
N LYS A 76 -5.36 15.55 -23.47
CA LYS A 76 -6.29 16.37 -24.27
C LYS A 76 -7.54 16.72 -23.47
N MET A 77 -8.18 15.72 -22.87
CA MET A 77 -9.37 15.92 -22.04
C MET A 77 -9.10 16.81 -20.82
N LEU A 78 -7.94 16.65 -20.18
CA LEU A 78 -7.51 17.52 -19.08
C LEU A 78 -7.23 18.94 -19.56
N ALA A 79 -6.60 19.13 -20.73
CA ALA A 79 -6.39 20.44 -21.30
C ALA A 79 -7.72 21.18 -21.56
N GLU A 80 -8.69 20.48 -22.14
CA GLU A 80 -10.05 21.01 -22.38
C GLU A 80 -10.76 21.35 -21.07
N SER A 81 -10.76 20.44 -20.09
CA SER A 81 -11.36 20.64 -18.76
C SER A 81 -10.75 21.83 -18.02
N PHE A 82 -9.46 22.09 -18.25
CA PHE A 82 -8.74 23.22 -17.67
C PHE A 82 -8.75 24.49 -18.52
N GLY A 83 -9.44 24.50 -19.65
CA GLY A 83 -9.55 25.65 -20.56
C GLY A 83 -8.25 26.03 -21.27
N MET A 84 -7.33 25.07 -21.47
CA MET A 84 -6.01 25.31 -22.06
C MET A 84 -6.04 25.15 -23.57
N LYS A 85 -5.65 26.21 -24.29
CA LYS A 85 -5.56 26.24 -25.77
C LYS A 85 -4.43 25.38 -26.37
N ARG A 86 -3.45 24.98 -25.56
CA ARG A 86 -2.35 24.07 -25.95
C ARG A 86 -2.14 23.04 -24.86
N ILE A 87 -1.82 21.81 -25.27
CA ILE A 87 -1.47 20.72 -24.35
C ILE A 87 -0.09 21.02 -23.76
N ASP A 88 -0.09 21.70 -22.62
CA ASP A 88 1.10 21.94 -21.82
C ASP A 88 1.14 20.93 -20.67
N LYS A 89 1.89 19.83 -20.88
CA LYS A 89 1.98 18.71 -19.93
C LYS A 89 2.46 19.17 -18.55
N LEU A 90 3.26 20.23 -18.45
CA LEU A 90 3.74 20.77 -17.16
C LEU A 90 2.61 21.49 -16.42
N LYS A 91 1.87 22.37 -17.10
CA LYS A 91 0.73 23.07 -16.51
C LYS A 91 -0.41 22.13 -16.12
N ILE A 92 -0.66 21.10 -16.93
CA ILE A 92 -1.65 20.06 -16.61
C ILE A 92 -1.25 19.34 -15.32
N LYS A 93 0.02 18.93 -15.18
CA LYS A 93 0.51 18.30 -13.94
C LYS A 93 0.34 19.20 -12.72
N HIS A 94 0.63 20.50 -12.84
CA HIS A 94 0.43 21.45 -11.74
C HIS A 94 -1.05 21.58 -11.35
N LYS A 95 -1.96 21.76 -12.33
CA LYS A 95 -3.41 21.82 -12.04
C LYS A 95 -3.96 20.52 -11.47
N VAL A 96 -3.46 19.37 -11.92
CA VAL A 96 -3.83 18.06 -11.34
C VAL A 96 -3.36 17.97 -9.89
N ALA A 97 -2.15 18.43 -9.57
CA ALA A 97 -1.67 18.49 -8.20
C ALA A 97 -2.53 19.43 -7.33
N GLU A 98 -2.86 20.62 -7.84
CA GLU A 98 -3.77 21.56 -7.16
C GLU A 98 -5.14 20.93 -6.89
N LYS A 99 -5.73 20.24 -7.88
CA LYS A 99 -6.99 19.50 -7.71
C LYS A 99 -6.91 18.38 -6.66
N LEU A 100 -5.78 17.68 -6.60
CA LEU A 100 -5.53 16.67 -5.56
C LEU A 100 -5.43 17.30 -4.17
N PHE A 101 -4.79 18.47 -4.04
CA PHE A 101 -4.75 19.24 -2.79
C PHE A 101 -6.14 19.78 -2.40
N GLU A 102 -6.93 20.28 -3.36
CA GLU A 102 -8.32 20.70 -3.12
C GLU A 102 -9.18 19.55 -2.59
N PHE A 103 -8.99 18.33 -3.12
CA PHE A 103 -9.70 17.14 -2.64
C PHE A 103 -9.37 16.82 -1.18
N ASP A 104 -8.08 16.86 -0.81
CA ASP A 104 -7.64 16.68 0.58
C ASP A 104 -8.22 17.77 1.50
N SER A 105 -8.25 19.03 1.06
CA SER A 105 -8.84 20.12 1.85
C SER A 105 -10.35 19.99 2.06
N LYS A 106 -11.08 19.33 1.15
CA LYS A 106 -12.52 19.09 1.26
C LYS A 106 -12.87 17.89 2.13
N LEU A 107 -11.89 17.04 2.44
CA LEU A 107 -12.01 15.89 3.33
C LEU A 107 -11.75 16.25 4.81
N LYS A 108 -11.26 17.46 5.08
CA LYS A 108 -11.19 18.05 6.43
C LYS A 108 -12.51 18.68 6.83
#